data_AF-A0A0A1U8C3-F1
#
_entry.id   AF-A0A0A1U8C3-F1
#
_cell.length_a   1.000
_cell.length_b   1.000
_cell.length_c   1.000
_cell.angle_alpha   90.00
_cell.angle_beta   90.00
_cell.angle_gamma   90.00
#
_symmetry.space_group_name_H-M   'P 1'
#
loop_
_entity.id
_entity.type
_entity.pdbx_description
1 polymer ?
#
loop_
_entity_poly.entity_id
_entity_poly.type
_entity_poly.pdbx_seq_one_letter_code
_entity_poly.pdbx_strand_id
1 'polypeptide(L)'
;MKKLDSYHVMVVSNYFATIQDFISLEFVCKKFSGTLQKFHYNPISLTTNTIKYFPNIETLHIYNPDDEKFENTTFFQRVIWYPVPYFVFSEHPQNVSFKKVKITKNDSKLFSKTNCELPNNVYVLSENAFINNTQIVTIHLPQTLFSIGSNCFYCCPNLTSLIIPDRVCLIGNYCFMRCSKLEYCALSSSLKELSLSLFASCDSLKEVIIPQSVTSIGENCFLKCTSLTKVCLTDCIKEIGQYAFASCEKLEHIVLPTRLVEIKAATFYKCRALREITIPQSVTRMEDICFSLCVNLESVTLPSNIVFVGHEQFWNCGKLPKTDEKKKETLLGKMRHLFH
;
A
#
# COMPACT_ATOMS: atom_id res chain seq x y z
N MET A 1 37.22 -18.74 24.46
CA MET A 1 36.21 -18.78 23.36
C MET A 1 35.04 -19.62 23.81
N LYS A 2 33.81 -19.09 23.81
CA LYS A 2 32.60 -19.92 23.99
C LYS A 2 32.51 -20.87 22.79
N LYS A 3 32.62 -22.19 23.02
CA LYS A 3 32.51 -23.18 21.95
C LYS A 3 31.03 -23.32 21.56
N LEU A 4 30.72 -23.23 20.26
CA LEU A 4 29.39 -23.55 19.70
C LEU A 4 28.97 -24.95 20.17
N ASP A 5 27.92 -25.06 20.97
CA ASP A 5 27.35 -26.35 21.38
C ASP A 5 26.29 -26.82 20.36
N SER A 6 25.67 -27.95 20.66
CA SER A 6 24.73 -28.61 19.76
C SER A 6 23.35 -27.96 19.72
N TYR A 7 23.02 -27.02 20.62
CA TYR A 7 21.83 -26.16 20.52
C TYR A 7 22.07 -25.00 19.58
N HIS A 8 23.27 -24.39 19.62
CA HIS A 8 23.61 -23.33 18.66
C HIS A 8 23.53 -23.85 17.22
N VAL A 9 24.00 -25.09 16.98
CA VAL A 9 23.91 -25.73 15.67
C VAL A 9 22.46 -25.99 15.26
N MET A 10 21.60 -26.45 16.17
CA MET A 10 20.17 -26.60 15.89
C MET A 10 19.54 -25.27 15.45
N VAL A 11 19.85 -24.17 16.14
CA VAL A 11 19.37 -22.83 15.77
C VAL A 11 19.83 -22.46 14.36
N VAL A 12 21.11 -22.66 14.04
CA VAL A 12 21.67 -22.38 12.70
C VAL A 12 21.05 -23.27 11.63
N SER A 13 20.76 -24.54 11.93
CA SER A 13 20.16 -25.47 10.96
C SER A 13 18.72 -25.11 10.58
N ASN A 14 18.03 -24.22 11.32
CA ASN A 14 16.74 -23.68 10.85
C ASN A 14 16.85 -22.89 9.55
N TYR A 15 18.05 -22.49 9.15
CA TYR A 15 18.31 -21.78 7.89
C TYR A 15 18.72 -22.70 6.75
N PHE A 16 18.76 -24.01 6.97
CA PHE A 16 19.02 -24.98 5.91
C PHE A 16 17.82 -25.11 4.98
N ALA A 17 18.08 -25.39 3.71
CA ALA A 17 17.05 -25.37 2.67
C ALA A 17 16.55 -26.78 2.33
N THR A 18 17.40 -27.79 2.47
CA THR A 18 17.14 -29.15 1.98
C THR A 18 17.41 -30.19 3.04
N ILE A 19 16.77 -31.36 2.91
CA ILE A 19 17.06 -32.50 3.78
C ILE A 19 18.54 -32.92 3.71
N GLN A 20 19.20 -32.73 2.57
CA GLN A 20 20.60 -33.08 2.39
C GLN A 20 21.52 -32.22 3.27
N ASP A 21 21.16 -30.97 3.55
CA ASP A 21 21.91 -30.10 4.46
C ASP A 21 21.90 -30.67 5.89
N PHE A 22 20.72 -31.12 6.35
CA PHE A 22 20.54 -31.75 7.66
C PHE A 22 21.26 -33.10 7.75
N ILE A 23 21.16 -33.92 6.71
CA ILE A 23 21.88 -35.21 6.64
C ILE A 23 23.39 -34.96 6.70
N SER A 24 23.89 -33.99 5.92
CA SER A 24 25.31 -33.65 5.91
C SER A 24 25.78 -33.18 7.29
N LEU A 25 24.96 -32.39 7.99
CA LEU A 25 25.27 -31.93 9.35
C LEU A 25 25.48 -33.08 10.33
N GLU A 26 24.66 -34.13 10.27
CA GLU A 26 24.80 -35.32 11.12
C GLU A 26 26.11 -36.08 10.88
N PHE A 27 26.61 -36.07 9.64
CA PHE A 27 27.83 -36.81 9.26
C PHE A 27 29.11 -35.99 9.37
N VAL A 28 29.05 -34.65 9.40
CA VAL A 28 30.26 -33.80 9.45
C VAL A 28 31.02 -33.94 10.77
N CYS A 29 30.34 -34.07 11.91
CA CYS A 29 31.00 -34.19 13.21
C CYS A 29 30.14 -34.93 14.24
N LYS A 30 30.73 -35.90 14.96
CA LYS A 30 30.05 -36.63 16.06
C LYS A 30 29.43 -35.70 17.11
N LYS A 31 29.99 -34.51 17.31
CA LYS A 31 29.47 -33.50 18.23
C LYS A 31 28.06 -33.01 17.86
N PHE A 32 27.71 -33.05 16.58
CA PHE A 32 26.43 -32.60 16.05
C PHE A 32 25.48 -33.76 15.75
N SER A 33 25.88 -34.99 16.08
CA SER A 33 25.01 -36.15 15.96
C SER A 33 23.81 -36.02 16.89
N GLY A 34 22.63 -36.42 16.41
CA GLY A 34 21.36 -36.31 17.13
C GLY A 34 20.78 -34.89 17.14
N THR A 35 21.23 -34.00 16.26
CA THR A 35 20.66 -32.66 16.13
C THR A 35 19.22 -32.73 15.62
N LEU A 36 18.92 -33.61 14.67
CA LEU A 36 17.56 -33.72 14.12
C LEU A 36 16.52 -34.19 15.16
N GLN A 37 16.95 -34.97 16.17
CA GLN A 37 16.07 -35.44 17.25
C GLN A 37 15.58 -34.30 18.16
N LYS A 38 16.22 -33.14 18.11
CA LYS A 38 15.86 -31.99 18.96
C LYS A 38 14.76 -31.12 18.36
N PHE A 39 14.41 -31.37 17.11
CA PHE A 39 13.33 -30.67 16.44
C PHE A 39 11.99 -31.27 16.84
N HIS A 40 11.15 -30.47 17.49
CA HIS A 40 9.75 -30.80 17.77
C HIS A 40 8.79 -30.28 16.68
N TYR A 41 9.36 -29.66 15.63
CA TYR A 41 8.66 -29.24 14.42
C TYR A 41 9.55 -29.48 13.20
N ASN A 42 8.98 -29.64 12.01
CA ASN A 42 9.78 -29.76 10.79
C ASN A 42 10.33 -28.40 10.34
N PRO A 43 11.66 -28.22 10.23
CA PRO A 43 12.26 -26.95 9.80
C PRO A 43 12.12 -26.70 8.29
N ILE A 44 11.83 -27.73 7.51
CA ILE A 44 11.63 -27.70 6.05
C ILE A 44 10.39 -28.54 5.69
N SER A 45 9.89 -28.42 4.47
CA SER A 45 8.87 -29.34 3.94
C SER A 45 9.39 -30.78 3.95
N LEU A 46 8.56 -31.72 4.39
CA LEU A 46 8.90 -33.14 4.50
C LEU A 46 7.99 -33.98 3.63
N THR A 47 8.45 -35.20 3.36
CA THR A 47 7.69 -36.25 2.68
C THR A 47 7.60 -37.47 3.60
N THR A 48 6.76 -38.45 3.25
CA THR A 48 6.71 -39.77 3.92
C THR A 48 8.11 -40.41 4.03
N ASN A 49 9.00 -40.16 3.05
CA ASN A 49 10.35 -40.69 3.07
C ASN A 49 11.32 -39.92 3.98
N THR A 50 11.12 -38.62 4.16
CA THR A 50 12.06 -37.76 4.90
C THR A 50 11.64 -37.48 6.33
N ILE A 51 10.37 -37.67 6.69
CA ILE A 51 9.88 -37.44 8.06
C ILE A 51 10.59 -38.30 9.10
N LYS A 52 11.00 -39.52 8.72
CA LYS A 52 11.74 -40.45 9.58
C LYS A 52 13.06 -39.90 10.11
N TYR A 53 13.64 -38.88 9.48
CA TYR A 53 14.88 -38.25 9.97
C TYR A 53 14.63 -37.34 11.19
N PHE A 54 13.39 -36.93 11.44
CA PHE A 54 12.98 -36.07 12.54
C PHE A 54 12.02 -36.82 13.48
N PRO A 55 12.52 -37.71 14.34
CA PRO A 55 11.68 -38.67 15.07
C PRO A 55 10.77 -38.06 16.14
N ASN A 56 11.04 -36.83 16.58
CA ASN A 56 10.34 -36.18 17.69
C ASN A 56 9.41 -35.03 17.24
N ILE A 57 8.98 -35.02 15.96
CA ILE A 57 8.05 -33.99 15.47
C ILE A 57 6.70 -34.15 16.16
N GLU A 58 6.30 -33.10 16.89
CA GLU A 58 4.98 -32.95 17.50
C GLU A 58 4.14 -31.93 16.75
N THR A 59 4.78 -30.92 16.16
CA THR A 59 4.14 -29.84 15.40
C THR A 59 4.50 -29.93 13.92
N LEU A 60 3.53 -30.25 13.08
CA LEU A 60 3.72 -30.26 11.63
C LEU A 60 3.50 -28.85 11.04
N HIS A 61 4.57 -28.23 10.55
CA HIS A 61 4.52 -27.05 9.71
C HIS A 61 4.26 -27.44 8.25
N ILE A 62 3.22 -26.86 7.67
CA ILE A 62 2.87 -26.99 6.26
C ILE A 62 3.15 -25.64 5.60
N TYR A 63 4.22 -25.58 4.82
CA TYR A 63 4.76 -24.35 4.24
C TYR A 63 4.08 -23.99 2.93
N ASN A 64 3.73 -24.98 2.11
CA ASN A 64 3.12 -24.83 0.79
C ASN A 64 1.81 -25.63 0.67
N PRO A 65 0.90 -25.25 -0.25
CA PRO A 65 -0.34 -25.99 -0.49
C PRO A 65 -0.13 -27.45 -0.91
N ASP A 66 0.98 -27.73 -1.61
CA ASP A 66 1.33 -29.03 -2.17
C ASP A 66 2.21 -29.88 -1.22
N ASP A 67 2.58 -29.34 -0.06
CA ASP A 67 3.32 -30.10 0.94
C ASP A 67 2.49 -31.31 1.39
N GLU A 68 3.18 -32.42 1.67
CA GLU A 68 2.53 -33.64 2.13
C GLU A 68 1.84 -33.41 3.49
N LYS A 69 0.56 -33.79 3.57
CA LYS A 69 -0.28 -33.53 4.75
C LYS A 69 -0.24 -34.65 5.77
N PHE A 70 0.37 -35.79 5.44
CA PHE A 70 0.47 -36.94 6.33
C PHE A 70 -0.90 -37.29 6.95
N GLU A 71 -1.89 -37.57 6.10
CA GLU A 71 -3.30 -37.76 6.53
C GLU A 71 -3.46 -38.93 7.51
N ASN A 72 -2.57 -39.93 7.43
CA ASN A 72 -2.53 -41.10 8.30
C ASN A 72 -1.68 -40.91 9.57
N THR A 73 -1.20 -39.70 9.85
CA THR A 73 -0.34 -39.41 11.01
C THR A 73 -0.96 -38.34 11.89
N THR A 74 -1.04 -38.63 13.19
CA THR A 74 -1.52 -37.69 14.21
C THR A 74 -0.36 -36.86 14.71
N PHE A 75 -0.52 -35.53 14.68
CA PHE A 75 0.39 -34.56 15.27
C PHE A 75 -0.32 -33.82 16.40
N PHE A 76 0.42 -33.38 17.41
CA PHE A 76 -0.13 -32.55 18.49
C PHE A 76 -0.68 -31.23 17.93
N GLN A 77 0.02 -30.63 16.98
CA GLN A 77 -0.40 -29.40 16.33
C GLN A 77 -0.02 -29.40 14.84
N ARG A 78 -0.83 -28.73 14.03
CA ARG A 78 -0.53 -28.40 12.63
C ARG A 78 -0.49 -26.89 12.46
N VAL A 79 0.51 -26.38 11.74
CA VAL A 79 0.68 -24.94 11.48
C VAL A 79 0.73 -24.71 9.98
N ILE A 80 -0.26 -24.00 9.45
CA ILE A 80 -0.36 -23.68 8.02
C ILE A 80 0.23 -22.28 7.79
N TRP A 81 1.29 -22.22 6.99
CA TRP A 81 2.06 -21.00 6.71
C TRP A 81 1.73 -20.35 5.37
N TYR A 82 1.12 -21.10 4.45
CA TYR A 82 0.63 -20.55 3.18
C TYR A 82 -0.74 -19.85 3.38
N PRO A 83 -1.08 -18.88 2.52
CA PRO A 83 -2.36 -18.19 2.64
C PRO A 83 -3.57 -19.08 2.35
N VAL A 84 -4.56 -19.07 3.24
CA VAL A 84 -5.84 -19.80 3.08
C VAL A 84 -7.04 -18.85 3.02
N PRO A 85 -8.11 -19.17 2.25
CA PRO A 85 -9.37 -18.44 2.34
C PRO A 85 -10.00 -18.52 3.74
N TYR A 86 -10.77 -17.50 4.13
CA TYR A 86 -11.40 -17.44 5.44
C TYR A 86 -12.35 -18.60 5.72
N PHE A 87 -13.11 -19.08 4.73
CA PHE A 87 -14.04 -20.21 4.95
C PHE A 87 -13.31 -21.46 5.46
N VAL A 88 -12.11 -21.77 4.97
CA VAL A 88 -11.27 -22.89 5.44
C VAL A 88 -10.83 -22.67 6.89
N PHE A 89 -10.49 -21.43 7.24
CA PHE A 89 -10.16 -21.06 8.62
C PHE A 89 -11.37 -21.17 9.56
N SER A 90 -12.58 -20.85 9.07
CA SER A 90 -13.81 -20.83 9.86
C SER A 90 -14.38 -22.22 10.18
N GLU A 91 -13.90 -23.28 9.52
CA GLU A 91 -14.27 -24.67 9.85
C GLU A 91 -13.68 -25.13 11.21
N HIS A 92 -12.84 -24.31 11.85
CA HIS A 92 -12.28 -24.52 13.20
C HIS A 92 -11.73 -25.95 13.48
N PRO A 93 -10.87 -26.52 12.62
CA PRO A 93 -10.28 -27.82 12.92
C PRO A 93 -9.45 -27.75 14.20
N GLN A 94 -9.73 -28.64 15.16
CA GLN A 94 -8.97 -28.74 16.40
C GLN A 94 -7.48 -28.95 16.08
N ASN A 95 -6.60 -28.33 16.86
CA ASN A 95 -5.14 -28.43 16.75
C ASN A 95 -4.51 -27.87 15.45
N VAL A 96 -5.24 -27.07 14.65
CA VAL A 96 -4.69 -26.40 13.47
C VAL A 96 -4.58 -24.90 13.73
N SER A 97 -3.40 -24.32 13.48
CA SER A 97 -3.21 -22.87 13.47
C SER A 97 -2.92 -22.37 12.06
N PHE A 98 -3.59 -21.30 11.66
CA PHE A 98 -3.40 -20.66 10.36
C PHE A 98 -2.68 -19.33 10.56
N LYS A 99 -1.51 -19.19 9.92
CA LYS A 99 -0.69 -17.97 10.03
C LYS A 99 -1.10 -16.88 9.05
N LYS A 100 -1.74 -17.23 7.93
CA LYS A 100 -2.12 -16.30 6.86
C LYS A 100 -3.53 -16.57 6.36
N VAL A 101 -4.48 -15.76 6.78
CA VAL A 101 -5.88 -15.84 6.32
C VAL A 101 -6.18 -14.75 5.30
N LYS A 102 -6.88 -15.12 4.22
CA LYS A 102 -7.34 -14.24 3.15
C LYS A 102 -8.83 -14.01 3.30
N ILE A 103 -9.24 -12.74 3.41
CA ILE A 103 -10.65 -12.35 3.34
C ILE A 103 -10.98 -12.09 1.86
N THR A 104 -12.04 -12.70 1.37
CA THR A 104 -12.52 -12.57 -0.01
C THR A 104 -13.88 -11.87 -0.03
N LYS A 105 -14.36 -11.51 -1.22
CA LYS A 105 -15.70 -10.94 -1.40
C LYS A 105 -16.82 -11.83 -0.86
N ASN A 106 -16.65 -13.16 -0.89
CA ASN A 106 -17.64 -14.10 -0.39
C ASN A 106 -17.77 -14.04 1.14
N ASP A 107 -16.70 -13.65 1.82
CA ASP A 107 -16.65 -13.53 3.28
C ASP A 107 -17.22 -12.20 3.78
N SER A 108 -17.43 -11.23 2.88
CA SER A 108 -17.83 -9.84 3.19
C SER A 108 -19.01 -9.74 4.16
N LYS A 109 -20.03 -10.59 3.98
CA LYS A 109 -21.26 -10.60 4.80
C LYS A 109 -20.98 -10.88 6.27
N LEU A 110 -19.97 -11.71 6.58
CA LEU A 110 -19.58 -12.06 7.95
C LEU A 110 -18.96 -10.87 8.70
N PHE A 111 -18.41 -9.93 7.94
CA PHE A 111 -17.66 -8.77 8.44
C PHE A 111 -18.36 -7.43 8.13
N SER A 112 -19.60 -7.49 7.65
CA SER A 112 -20.43 -6.31 7.35
C SER A 112 -21.22 -5.89 8.58
N LYS A 113 -20.56 -5.19 9.51
CA LYS A 113 -21.19 -4.63 10.72
C LYS A 113 -20.61 -3.23 11.00
N THR A 114 -21.33 -2.41 11.75
CA THR A 114 -20.97 -1.02 12.05
C THR A 114 -19.53 -0.86 12.52
N ASN A 115 -19.13 -1.66 13.51
CA ASN A 115 -17.76 -1.74 14.03
C ASN A 115 -17.20 -3.11 13.71
N CYS A 116 -16.46 -3.20 12.60
CA CYS A 116 -15.90 -4.44 12.12
C CYS A 116 -14.54 -4.71 12.75
N GLU A 117 -14.35 -5.92 13.28
CA GLU A 117 -13.07 -6.40 13.79
C GLU A 117 -12.68 -7.64 13.00
N LEU A 118 -11.48 -7.61 12.42
CA LEU A 118 -10.95 -8.74 11.68
C LEU A 118 -10.07 -9.62 12.58
N PRO A 119 -10.04 -10.94 12.36
CA PRO A 119 -9.16 -11.84 13.09
C PRO A 119 -7.69 -11.47 12.98
N ASN A 120 -6.93 -11.67 14.07
CA ASN A 120 -5.50 -11.31 14.17
C ASN A 120 -4.56 -12.06 13.21
N ASN A 121 -5.02 -13.08 12.49
CA ASN A 121 -4.24 -13.81 11.49
C ASN A 121 -4.63 -13.46 10.04
N VAL A 122 -5.52 -12.48 9.84
CA VAL A 122 -5.79 -11.96 8.50
C VAL A 122 -4.52 -11.30 7.96
N TYR A 123 -4.10 -11.80 6.82
CA TYR A 123 -2.86 -11.43 6.13
C TYR A 123 -3.13 -10.66 4.86
N VAL A 124 -4.28 -10.89 4.19
CA VAL A 124 -4.67 -10.20 2.95
C VAL A 124 -6.16 -9.92 2.95
N LEU A 125 -6.53 -8.71 2.53
CA LEU A 125 -7.87 -8.40 2.04
C LEU A 125 -7.85 -8.47 0.51
N SER A 126 -8.63 -9.37 -0.07
CA SER A 126 -8.62 -9.61 -1.51
C SER A 126 -9.31 -8.49 -2.29
N GLU A 127 -9.17 -8.53 -3.61
CA GLU A 127 -9.91 -7.65 -4.50
C GLU A 127 -11.42 -7.71 -4.20
N ASN A 128 -12.07 -6.55 -4.19
CA ASN A 128 -13.51 -6.41 -3.95
C ASN A 128 -14.02 -6.97 -2.59
N ALA A 129 -13.16 -7.22 -1.60
CA ALA A 129 -13.57 -7.89 -0.36
C ALA A 129 -14.69 -7.17 0.41
N PHE A 130 -14.74 -5.84 0.37
CA PHE A 130 -15.77 -5.01 0.99
C PHE A 130 -16.41 -4.03 0.00
N ILE A 131 -16.45 -4.37 -1.30
CA ILE A 131 -17.03 -3.47 -2.31
C ILE A 131 -18.50 -3.14 -1.99
N ASN A 132 -18.87 -1.87 -2.16
CA ASN A 132 -20.21 -1.33 -1.91
C ASN A 132 -20.74 -1.58 -0.49
N ASN A 133 -19.85 -1.73 0.51
CA ASN A 133 -20.29 -2.03 1.87
C ASN A 133 -20.98 -0.83 2.52
N THR A 134 -22.29 -0.97 2.79
CA THR A 134 -23.10 0.09 3.41
C THR A 134 -23.19 -0.03 4.93
N GLN A 135 -22.66 -1.09 5.53
CA GLN A 135 -22.79 -1.34 6.97
C GLN A 135 -21.55 -0.92 7.76
N ILE A 136 -20.35 -1.05 7.17
CA ILE A 136 -19.10 -0.71 7.85
C ILE A 136 -19.00 0.81 8.02
N VAL A 137 -18.90 1.24 9.28
CA VAL A 137 -18.59 2.62 9.66
C VAL A 137 -17.14 2.75 10.11
N THR A 138 -16.67 1.77 10.88
CA THR A 138 -15.28 1.61 11.30
C THR A 138 -14.84 0.16 11.10
N ILE A 139 -13.57 -0.04 10.77
CA ILE A 139 -12.96 -1.37 10.65
C ILE A 139 -11.56 -1.39 11.28
N HIS A 140 -11.34 -2.32 12.20
CA HIS A 140 -10.05 -2.56 12.82
C HIS A 140 -9.27 -3.60 12.01
N LEU A 141 -8.22 -3.13 11.34
CA LEU A 141 -7.31 -3.97 10.56
C LEU A 141 -6.22 -4.56 11.48
N PRO A 142 -5.89 -5.87 11.36
CA PRO A 142 -4.94 -6.52 12.24
C PRO A 142 -3.51 -6.21 11.83
N GLN A 143 -2.58 -6.21 12.80
CA GLN A 143 -1.17 -5.89 12.57
C GLN A 143 -0.44 -6.88 11.65
N THR A 144 -1.01 -8.07 11.42
CA THR A 144 -0.49 -9.08 10.48
C THR A 144 -0.84 -8.78 9.02
N LEU A 145 -1.70 -7.80 8.75
CA LEU A 145 -2.16 -7.48 7.41
C LEU A 145 -0.99 -6.99 6.55
N PHE A 146 -0.84 -7.61 5.38
CA PHE A 146 0.26 -7.37 4.44
C PHE A 146 -0.18 -6.62 3.19
N SER A 147 -1.39 -6.89 2.67
CA SER A 147 -1.91 -6.17 1.50
C SER A 147 -3.43 -6.05 1.47
N ILE A 148 -3.88 -5.01 0.75
CA ILE A 148 -5.29 -4.72 0.48
C ILE A 148 -5.49 -4.67 -1.03
N GLY A 149 -6.38 -5.49 -1.57
CA GLY A 149 -6.61 -5.62 -3.00
C GLY A 149 -7.34 -4.44 -3.63
N SER A 150 -7.36 -4.39 -4.96
CA SER A 150 -8.08 -3.35 -5.71
C SER A 150 -9.57 -3.38 -5.38
N ASN A 151 -10.22 -2.21 -5.43
CA ASN A 151 -11.64 -2.03 -5.14
C ASN A 151 -12.09 -2.57 -3.75
N CYS A 152 -11.16 -2.87 -2.83
CA CYS A 152 -11.49 -3.58 -1.59
C CYS A 152 -12.58 -2.84 -0.80
N PHE A 153 -12.49 -1.52 -0.66
CA PHE A 153 -13.50 -0.69 -0.02
C PHE A 153 -14.20 0.26 -1.01
N TYR A 154 -14.21 -0.07 -2.31
CA TYR A 154 -14.81 0.79 -3.32
C TYR A 154 -16.28 1.08 -2.97
N CYS A 155 -16.64 2.35 -2.96
CA CYS A 155 -17.98 2.84 -2.68
C CYS A 155 -18.54 2.34 -1.34
N CYS A 156 -17.75 2.38 -0.26
CA CYS A 156 -18.26 2.21 1.11
C CYS A 156 -18.73 3.56 1.67
N PRO A 157 -20.03 3.93 1.55
CA PRO A 157 -20.49 5.30 1.80
C PRO A 157 -20.52 5.69 3.28
N ASN A 158 -20.38 4.72 4.19
CA ASN A 158 -20.47 4.92 5.63
C ASN A 158 -19.13 4.81 6.35
N LEU A 159 -18.06 4.39 5.68
CA LEU A 159 -16.72 4.31 6.26
C LEU A 159 -16.22 5.72 6.60
N THR A 160 -15.93 5.98 7.88
CA THR A 160 -15.59 7.32 8.38
C THR A 160 -14.10 7.50 8.67
N SER A 161 -13.45 6.45 9.17
CA SER A 161 -12.03 6.47 9.49
C SER A 161 -11.40 5.11 9.26
N LEU A 162 -10.11 5.12 8.92
CA LEU A 162 -9.34 3.91 8.70
C LEU A 162 -7.89 4.09 9.13
N ILE A 163 -7.34 3.07 9.81
CA ILE A 163 -5.93 3.01 10.16
C ILE A 163 -5.33 1.82 9.43
N ILE A 164 -4.46 2.09 8.46
CA ILE A 164 -3.73 1.06 7.73
C ILE A 164 -2.48 0.64 8.55
N PRO A 165 -2.35 -0.63 8.95
CA PRO A 165 -1.20 -1.10 9.71
C PRO A 165 0.13 -0.95 8.95
N ASP A 166 1.21 -0.65 9.67
CA ASP A 166 2.53 -0.32 9.09
C ASP A 166 3.17 -1.43 8.24
N ARG A 167 2.72 -2.69 8.36
CA ARG A 167 3.20 -3.80 7.53
C ARG A 167 2.57 -3.84 6.14
N VAL A 168 1.50 -3.07 5.91
CA VAL A 168 0.83 -3.05 4.61
C VAL A 168 1.73 -2.33 3.60
N CYS A 169 2.24 -3.07 2.63
CA CYS A 169 3.14 -2.52 1.60
C CYS A 169 2.43 -2.26 0.27
N LEU A 170 1.20 -2.76 0.09
CA LEU A 170 0.44 -2.67 -1.15
C LEU A 170 -1.04 -2.39 -0.87
N ILE A 171 -1.59 -1.37 -1.53
CA ILE A 171 -3.02 -1.07 -1.61
C ILE A 171 -3.41 -0.94 -3.07
N GLY A 172 -4.29 -1.81 -3.55
CA GLY A 172 -4.67 -1.87 -4.95
C GLY A 172 -5.48 -0.66 -5.44
N ASN A 173 -5.62 -0.57 -6.76
CA ASN A 173 -6.31 0.53 -7.44
C ASN A 173 -7.75 0.70 -6.94
N TYR A 174 -8.24 1.94 -6.93
CA TYR A 174 -9.62 2.30 -6.57
C TYR A 174 -10.06 1.87 -5.16
N CYS A 175 -9.14 1.48 -4.28
CA CYS A 175 -9.47 0.78 -3.03
C CYS A 175 -10.45 1.58 -2.14
N PHE A 176 -10.32 2.90 -2.04
CA PHE A 176 -11.22 3.77 -1.26
C PHE A 176 -12.02 4.73 -2.14
N MET A 177 -12.07 4.51 -3.45
CA MET A 177 -12.81 5.38 -4.35
C MET A 177 -14.29 5.41 -3.95
N ARG A 178 -14.89 6.61 -3.88
CA ARG A 178 -16.28 6.86 -3.46
C ARG A 178 -16.59 6.48 -2.00
N CYS A 179 -15.59 6.38 -1.12
CA CYS A 179 -15.82 6.40 0.33
C CYS A 179 -16.17 7.83 0.79
N SER A 180 -17.36 8.32 0.43
CA SER A 180 -17.73 9.74 0.54
C SER A 180 -17.71 10.31 1.96
N LYS A 181 -17.88 9.47 2.99
CA LYS A 181 -17.79 9.86 4.41
C LYS A 181 -16.42 9.63 5.05
N LEU A 182 -15.42 9.15 4.31
CA LEU A 182 -14.09 8.90 4.86
C LEU A 182 -13.43 10.25 5.19
N GLU A 183 -13.35 10.59 6.47
CA GLU A 183 -12.77 11.84 6.96
C GLU A 183 -11.26 11.74 7.19
N TYR A 184 -10.79 10.55 7.58
CA TYR A 184 -9.41 10.30 7.97
C TYR A 184 -8.93 8.91 7.55
N CYS A 185 -7.75 8.84 6.95
CA CYS A 185 -7.07 7.58 6.65
C CYS A 185 -5.59 7.69 7.04
N ALA A 186 -5.17 6.96 8.07
CA ALA A 186 -3.75 6.80 8.39
C ALA A 186 -3.12 5.77 7.44
N LEU A 187 -2.22 6.24 6.59
CA LEU A 187 -1.49 5.41 5.63
C LEU A 187 -0.32 4.67 6.30
N SER A 188 -0.04 3.47 5.81
CA SER A 188 1.08 2.64 6.31
C SER A 188 2.44 3.24 5.94
N SER A 189 3.37 3.23 6.90
CA SER A 189 4.76 3.64 6.68
C SER A 189 5.56 2.75 5.71
N SER A 190 5.04 1.59 5.30
CA SER A 190 5.69 0.69 4.33
C SER A 190 5.23 0.86 2.87
N LEU A 191 4.27 1.75 2.59
CA LEU A 191 3.75 1.95 1.23
C LEU A 191 4.80 2.55 0.29
N LYS A 192 4.89 2.02 -0.94
CA LYS A 192 5.80 2.54 -1.98
C LYS A 192 5.15 3.52 -2.94
N GLU A 193 3.84 3.41 -3.09
CA GLU A 193 3.06 4.23 -4.01
C GLU A 193 1.63 4.39 -3.48
N LEU A 194 0.97 5.47 -3.92
CA LEU A 194 -0.48 5.56 -3.86
C LEU A 194 -1.03 5.20 -5.25
N SER A 195 -1.91 4.23 -5.31
CA SER A 195 -2.36 3.62 -6.55
C SER A 195 -3.41 4.47 -7.30
N LEU A 196 -3.76 4.04 -8.52
CA LEU A 196 -4.72 4.70 -9.40
C LEU A 196 -6.06 4.92 -8.67
N SER A 197 -6.51 6.19 -8.64
CA SER A 197 -7.79 6.61 -8.05
C SER A 197 -8.00 6.16 -6.59
N LEU A 198 -6.94 5.97 -5.82
CA LEU A 198 -7.00 5.36 -4.49
C LEU A 198 -8.08 5.98 -3.57
N PHE A 199 -8.17 7.30 -3.54
CA PHE A 199 -9.12 8.09 -2.74
C PHE A 199 -10.08 8.92 -3.61
N ALA A 200 -10.23 8.62 -4.89
CA ALA A 200 -11.08 9.43 -5.77
C ALA A 200 -12.52 9.54 -5.23
N SER A 201 -13.08 10.75 -5.17
CA SER A 201 -14.41 11.06 -4.63
C SER A 201 -14.59 10.67 -3.15
N CYS A 202 -13.53 10.77 -2.33
CA CYS A 202 -13.66 10.80 -0.87
C CYS A 202 -14.03 12.22 -0.41
N ASP A 203 -15.29 12.59 -0.58
CA ASP A 203 -15.77 13.98 -0.41
C ASP A 203 -15.53 14.57 0.98
N SER A 204 -15.45 13.74 2.02
CA SER A 204 -15.26 14.18 3.42
C SER A 204 -13.79 14.15 3.87
N LEU A 205 -12.86 13.68 3.06
CA LEU A 205 -11.44 13.56 3.44
C LEU A 205 -10.84 14.95 3.62
N LYS A 206 -10.40 15.28 4.83
CA LYS A 206 -9.94 16.64 5.19
C LYS A 206 -8.44 16.81 5.03
N GLU A 207 -7.68 15.82 5.49
CA GLU A 207 -6.22 15.86 5.50
C GLU A 207 -5.64 14.50 5.13
N VAL A 208 -4.48 14.52 4.46
CA VAL A 208 -3.70 13.31 4.17
C VAL A 208 -2.23 13.57 4.41
N ILE A 209 -1.60 12.68 5.17
CA ILE A 209 -0.14 12.67 5.40
C ILE A 209 0.44 11.55 4.54
N ILE A 210 1.27 11.89 3.56
CA ILE A 210 1.90 10.89 2.71
C ILE A 210 3.14 10.33 3.43
N PRO A 211 3.29 9.01 3.59
CA PRO A 211 4.47 8.41 4.21
C PRO A 211 5.77 8.69 3.42
N GLN A 212 6.91 8.75 4.12
CA GLN A 212 8.23 8.97 3.50
C GLN A 212 8.66 7.87 2.53
N SER A 213 8.10 6.67 2.67
CA SER A 213 8.38 5.53 1.81
C SER A 213 7.73 5.61 0.42
N VAL A 214 6.74 6.51 0.25
CA VAL A 214 6.01 6.70 -1.01
C VAL A 214 6.84 7.50 -2.01
N THR A 215 7.01 6.95 -3.21
CA THR A 215 7.76 7.58 -4.30
C THR A 215 6.90 8.07 -5.45
N SER A 216 5.63 7.69 -5.51
CA SER A 216 4.70 8.07 -6.58
C SER A 216 3.26 8.19 -6.08
N ILE A 217 2.52 9.14 -6.65
CA ILE A 217 1.07 9.29 -6.48
C ILE A 217 0.41 9.01 -7.83
N GLY A 218 -0.49 8.03 -7.86
CA GLY A 218 -1.18 7.57 -9.06
C GLY A 218 -2.12 8.60 -9.67
N GLU A 219 -2.51 8.34 -10.91
CA GLU A 219 -3.53 9.12 -11.61
C GLU A 219 -4.84 9.16 -10.82
N ASN A 220 -5.54 10.30 -10.84
CA ASN A 220 -6.82 10.52 -10.15
C ASN A 220 -6.80 10.23 -8.64
N CYS A 221 -5.64 10.07 -7.98
CA CYS A 221 -5.54 9.53 -6.62
C CYS A 221 -6.46 10.23 -5.61
N PHE A 222 -6.54 11.57 -5.65
CA PHE A 222 -7.42 12.40 -4.82
C PHE A 222 -8.45 13.17 -5.65
N LEU A 223 -8.74 12.73 -6.88
CA LEU A 223 -9.73 13.36 -7.77
C LEU A 223 -11.05 13.58 -7.01
N LYS A 224 -11.57 14.82 -7.01
CA LYS A 224 -12.83 15.20 -6.34
C LYS A 224 -12.85 14.92 -4.82
N CYS A 225 -11.71 14.95 -4.13
CA CYS A 225 -11.71 15.05 -2.67
C CYS A 225 -12.07 16.50 -2.27
N THR A 226 -13.36 16.83 -2.32
CA THR A 226 -13.84 18.22 -2.26
C THR A 226 -13.65 18.88 -0.90
N SER A 227 -13.53 18.12 0.19
CA SER A 227 -13.21 18.65 1.52
C SER A 227 -11.73 18.68 1.87
N LEU A 228 -10.83 18.23 0.98
CA LEU A 228 -9.40 18.13 1.25
C LEU A 228 -8.79 19.53 1.35
N THR A 229 -8.36 19.92 2.55
CA THR A 229 -7.75 21.23 2.83
C THR A 229 -6.24 21.17 2.88
N LYS A 230 -5.66 20.01 3.25
CA LYS A 230 -4.23 19.86 3.49
C LYS A 230 -3.71 18.51 3.00
N VAL A 231 -2.58 18.55 2.28
CA VAL A 231 -1.82 17.37 1.87
C VAL A 231 -0.36 17.57 2.26
N CYS A 232 0.17 16.68 3.10
CA CYS A 232 1.59 16.68 3.46
C CYS A 232 2.34 15.73 2.54
N LEU A 233 2.91 16.26 1.45
CA LEU A 233 3.79 15.53 0.53
C LEU A 233 5.20 15.39 1.13
N THR A 234 5.99 14.47 0.57
CA THR A 234 7.39 14.26 0.96
C THR A 234 8.32 14.46 -0.25
N ASP A 235 9.58 14.83 0.00
CA ASP A 235 10.59 14.98 -1.06
C ASP A 235 11.03 13.65 -1.70
N CYS A 236 10.56 12.51 -1.17
CA CYS A 236 10.77 11.19 -1.77
C CYS A 236 9.91 10.97 -3.01
N ILE A 237 8.82 11.74 -3.17
CA ILE A 237 7.91 11.65 -4.30
C ILE A 237 8.58 12.21 -5.55
N LYS A 238 8.63 11.38 -6.60
CA LYS A 238 9.21 11.71 -7.91
C LYS A 238 8.15 11.99 -8.97
N GLU A 239 6.94 11.46 -8.77
CA GLU A 239 5.87 11.50 -9.75
C GLU A 239 4.51 11.75 -9.09
N ILE A 240 3.74 12.65 -9.68
CA ILE A 240 2.33 12.90 -9.35
C ILE A 240 1.53 12.71 -10.64
N GLY A 241 0.55 11.81 -10.59
CA GLY A 241 -0.27 11.40 -11.71
C GLY A 241 -1.14 12.51 -12.30
N GLN A 242 -1.64 12.26 -13.51
CA GLN A 242 -2.63 13.11 -14.15
C GLN A 242 -3.89 13.21 -13.26
N TYR A 243 -4.49 14.40 -13.18
CA TYR A 243 -5.68 14.67 -12.34
C TYR A 243 -5.54 14.33 -10.84
N ALA A 244 -4.33 14.09 -10.31
CA ALA A 244 -4.15 13.54 -8.96
C ALA A 244 -4.85 14.35 -7.86
N PHE A 245 -4.93 15.68 -7.99
CA PHE A 245 -5.62 16.59 -7.08
C PHE A 245 -6.73 17.39 -7.77
N ALA A 246 -7.20 16.93 -8.94
CA ALA A 246 -8.22 17.66 -9.67
C ALA A 246 -9.52 17.74 -8.87
N SER A 247 -10.14 18.92 -8.85
CA SER A 247 -11.37 19.24 -8.10
C SER A 247 -11.25 19.02 -6.58
N CYS A 248 -10.05 19.15 -6.01
CA CYS A 248 -9.86 19.37 -4.57
C CYS A 248 -10.21 20.83 -4.23
N GLU A 249 -11.51 21.15 -4.23
CA GLU A 249 -11.99 22.54 -4.24
C GLU A 249 -11.61 23.36 -2.99
N LYS A 250 -11.35 22.70 -1.85
CA LYS A 250 -10.92 23.32 -0.59
C LYS A 250 -9.40 23.27 -0.34
N LEU A 251 -8.60 22.76 -1.27
CA LEU A 251 -7.14 22.68 -1.08
C LEU A 251 -6.53 24.09 -1.18
N GLU A 252 -6.14 24.65 -0.04
CA GLU A 252 -5.64 26.05 0.04
C GLU A 252 -4.14 26.17 -0.23
N HIS A 253 -3.37 25.19 0.25
CA HIS A 253 -1.91 25.19 0.17
C HIS A 253 -1.38 23.78 -0.05
N ILE A 254 -0.39 23.66 -0.93
CA ILE A 254 0.35 22.42 -1.16
C ILE A 254 1.81 22.74 -1.49
N VAL A 255 2.73 22.06 -0.79
CA VAL A 255 4.16 22.13 -1.08
C VAL A 255 4.51 20.99 -2.02
N LEU A 256 5.00 21.32 -3.22
CA LEU A 256 5.40 20.31 -4.20
C LEU A 256 6.77 19.70 -3.83
N PRO A 257 6.99 18.39 -4.08
CA PRO A 257 8.26 17.73 -3.81
C PRO A 257 9.41 18.34 -4.62
N THR A 258 10.56 18.54 -3.98
CA THR A 258 11.75 19.15 -4.61
C THR A 258 12.38 18.31 -5.73
N ARG A 259 11.96 17.05 -5.89
CA ARG A 259 12.43 16.11 -6.93
C ARG A 259 11.42 15.89 -8.05
N LEU A 260 10.28 16.60 -8.04
CA LEU A 260 9.25 16.46 -9.06
C LEU A 260 9.76 17.00 -10.41
N VAL A 261 9.71 16.18 -11.46
CA VAL A 261 10.25 16.55 -12.80
C VAL A 261 9.18 17.18 -13.69
N GLU A 262 7.92 16.83 -13.46
CA GLU A 262 6.80 17.16 -14.33
C GLU A 262 5.53 17.42 -13.51
N ILE A 263 4.76 18.42 -13.93
CA ILE A 263 3.37 18.61 -13.51
C ILE A 263 2.48 18.12 -14.64
N LYS A 264 1.86 16.97 -14.43
CA LYS A 264 1.03 16.30 -15.44
C LYS A 264 -0.28 17.04 -15.72
N ALA A 265 -0.97 16.61 -16.78
CA ALA A 265 -2.16 17.29 -17.24
C ALA A 265 -3.21 17.33 -16.13
N ALA A 266 -3.84 18.49 -15.96
CA ALA A 266 -4.91 18.70 -15.00
C ALA A 266 -4.60 18.34 -13.52
N THR A 267 -3.34 18.19 -13.11
CA THR A 267 -2.99 17.73 -11.73
C THR A 267 -3.70 18.53 -10.63
N PHE A 268 -3.82 19.86 -10.78
CA PHE A 268 -4.52 20.75 -9.84
C PHE A 268 -5.75 21.42 -10.48
N TYR A 269 -6.30 20.85 -11.55
CA TYR A 269 -7.48 21.39 -12.23
C TYR A 269 -8.62 21.65 -11.25
N LYS A 270 -9.21 22.85 -11.26
CA LYS A 270 -10.33 23.24 -10.39
C LYS A 270 -10.01 23.16 -8.87
N CYS A 271 -8.76 23.34 -8.46
CA CYS A 271 -8.41 23.59 -7.05
C CYS A 271 -8.78 25.04 -6.68
N ARG A 272 -10.08 25.28 -6.46
CA ARG A 272 -10.64 26.63 -6.36
C ARG A 272 -10.14 27.44 -5.16
N ALA A 273 -9.73 26.80 -4.07
CA ALA A 273 -9.21 27.47 -2.88
C ALA A 273 -7.69 27.73 -2.92
N LEU A 274 -6.96 27.14 -3.88
CA LEU A 274 -5.51 27.30 -3.97
C LEU A 274 -5.16 28.76 -4.26
N ARG A 275 -4.38 29.38 -3.38
CA ARG A 275 -4.03 30.82 -3.48
C ARG A 275 -2.65 31.07 -4.04
N GLU A 276 -1.69 30.23 -3.70
CA GLU A 276 -0.32 30.36 -4.15
C GLU A 276 0.26 28.99 -4.42
N ILE A 277 1.20 28.93 -5.38
CA ILE A 277 1.99 27.73 -5.57
C ILE A 277 3.40 28.06 -6.04
N THR A 278 4.38 27.36 -5.44
CA THR A 278 5.77 27.41 -5.88
C THR A 278 6.10 26.13 -6.63
N ILE A 279 6.48 26.29 -7.90
CA ILE A 279 6.89 25.19 -8.76
C ILE A 279 8.39 24.91 -8.52
N PRO A 280 8.79 23.69 -8.13
CA PRO A 280 10.19 23.35 -7.82
C PRO A 280 11.15 23.54 -9.00
N GLN A 281 12.41 23.87 -8.73
CA GLN A 281 13.46 24.01 -9.76
C GLN A 281 13.75 22.70 -10.52
N SER A 282 13.32 21.55 -10.02
CA SER A 282 13.43 20.27 -10.74
C SER A 282 12.41 20.14 -11.87
N VAL A 283 11.33 20.93 -11.87
CA VAL A 283 10.26 20.80 -12.86
C VAL A 283 10.68 21.38 -14.20
N THR A 284 10.79 20.52 -15.20
CA THR A 284 11.10 20.90 -16.58
C THR A 284 9.89 20.90 -17.51
N ARG A 285 8.75 20.32 -17.07
CA ARG A 285 7.55 20.16 -17.91
C ARG A 285 6.28 20.48 -17.12
N MET A 286 5.39 21.25 -17.73
CA MET A 286 4.05 21.54 -17.24
C MET A 286 3.03 21.26 -18.34
N GLU A 287 2.21 20.24 -18.15
CA GLU A 287 1.24 19.76 -19.14
C GLU A 287 -0.06 20.58 -19.13
N ASP A 288 -0.97 20.25 -20.05
CA ASP A 288 -2.21 20.97 -20.31
C ASP A 288 -3.06 21.15 -19.04
N ILE A 289 -3.66 22.33 -18.93
CA ILE A 289 -4.70 22.69 -17.93
C ILE A 289 -4.35 22.36 -16.46
N CYS A 290 -3.06 22.20 -16.13
CA CYS A 290 -2.62 21.72 -14.81
C CYS A 290 -3.08 22.58 -13.62
N PHE A 291 -3.35 23.88 -13.81
CA PHE A 291 -3.91 24.80 -12.80
C PHE A 291 -5.21 25.48 -13.27
N SER A 292 -5.82 24.99 -14.35
CA SER A 292 -6.99 25.61 -14.95
C SER A 292 -8.15 25.62 -13.95
N LEU A 293 -8.96 26.68 -13.95
CA LEU A 293 -10.04 26.93 -12.98
C LEU A 293 -9.61 27.05 -11.51
N CYS A 294 -8.33 27.31 -11.22
CA CYS A 294 -7.90 27.76 -9.89
C CYS A 294 -8.25 29.24 -9.69
N VAL A 295 -9.54 29.53 -9.49
CA VAL A 295 -10.09 30.90 -9.53
C VAL A 295 -9.53 31.85 -8.46
N ASN A 296 -9.05 31.32 -7.32
CA ASN A 296 -8.43 32.11 -6.26
C ASN A 296 -6.91 32.14 -6.31
N LEU A 297 -6.28 31.61 -7.36
CA LEU A 297 -4.83 31.60 -7.49
C LEU A 297 -4.33 33.04 -7.71
N GLU A 298 -3.64 33.57 -6.70
CA GLU A 298 -3.12 34.94 -6.61
C GLU A 298 -1.65 35.01 -7.04
N SER A 299 -0.86 33.95 -6.84
CA SER A 299 0.56 33.94 -7.24
C SER A 299 1.04 32.56 -7.67
N VAL A 300 1.99 32.56 -8.61
CA VAL A 300 2.69 31.35 -9.08
C VAL A 300 4.18 31.66 -9.23
N THR A 301 5.02 30.93 -8.53
CA THR A 301 6.48 31.01 -8.70
C THR A 301 6.93 29.90 -9.65
N LEU A 302 7.37 30.29 -10.86
CA LEU A 302 7.87 29.36 -11.88
C LEU A 302 9.40 29.22 -11.79
N PRO A 303 9.96 28.03 -12.02
CA PRO A 303 11.40 27.85 -12.14
C PRO A 303 11.91 28.32 -13.51
N SER A 304 13.20 28.64 -13.59
CA SER A 304 13.80 29.23 -14.80
C SER A 304 14.14 28.22 -15.89
N ASN A 305 14.05 26.92 -15.60
CA ASN A 305 14.49 25.82 -16.45
C ASN A 305 13.34 25.01 -17.09
N ILE A 306 12.12 25.57 -17.15
CA ILE A 306 11.01 24.91 -17.84
C ILE A 306 11.33 24.76 -19.34
N VAL A 307 11.21 23.54 -19.85
CA VAL A 307 11.45 23.13 -21.25
C VAL A 307 10.15 22.87 -22.01
N PHE A 308 9.05 22.56 -21.33
CA PHE A 308 7.74 22.41 -21.95
C PHE A 308 6.62 23.01 -21.11
N VAL A 309 5.71 23.72 -21.78
CA VAL A 309 4.48 24.28 -21.23
C VAL A 309 3.37 23.96 -22.24
N GLY A 310 2.41 23.12 -21.85
CA GLY A 310 1.23 22.77 -22.64
C GLY A 310 0.26 23.94 -22.89
N HIS A 311 -1.03 23.65 -23.01
CA HIS A 311 -2.08 24.64 -23.25
C HIS A 311 -2.86 24.97 -21.96
N GLU A 312 -3.29 26.23 -21.84
CA GLU A 312 -4.33 26.65 -20.89
C GLU A 312 -4.06 26.35 -19.40
N GLN A 313 -2.79 26.28 -18.96
CA GLN A 313 -2.44 25.92 -17.57
C GLN A 313 -3.16 26.77 -16.53
N PHE A 314 -3.32 28.06 -16.80
CA PHE A 314 -3.93 29.03 -15.89
C PHE A 314 -5.23 29.59 -16.46
N TRP A 315 -5.92 28.83 -17.32
CA TRP A 315 -7.20 29.27 -17.86
C TRP A 315 -8.19 29.51 -16.72
N ASN A 316 -8.83 30.68 -16.74
CA ASN A 316 -9.79 31.11 -15.72
C ASN A 316 -9.22 31.13 -14.27
N CYS A 317 -7.94 31.50 -14.11
CA CYS A 317 -7.34 31.88 -12.84
C CYS A 317 -7.56 33.39 -12.56
N GLY A 318 -8.79 33.76 -12.22
CA GLY A 318 -9.24 35.17 -12.22
C GLY A 318 -8.51 36.13 -11.28
N LYS A 319 -7.80 35.64 -10.26
CA LYS A 319 -7.00 36.46 -9.34
C LYS A 319 -5.52 36.62 -9.72
N LEU A 320 -5.04 35.87 -10.72
CA LEU A 320 -3.64 35.92 -11.11
C LEU A 320 -3.35 37.26 -11.82
N PRO A 321 -2.30 38.00 -11.46
CA PRO A 321 -2.01 39.29 -12.08
C PRO A 321 -1.81 39.16 -13.59
N LYS A 322 -2.40 40.09 -14.37
CA LYS A 322 -2.20 40.18 -15.82
C LYS A 322 -0.72 40.36 -16.23
N THR A 323 0.13 40.84 -15.33
CA THR A 323 1.59 40.91 -15.54
C THR A 323 2.26 39.54 -15.52
N ASP A 324 1.73 38.59 -14.77
CA ASP A 324 2.22 37.20 -14.81
C ASP A 324 1.74 36.50 -16.08
N GLU A 325 0.61 36.92 -16.69
CA GLU A 325 0.26 36.51 -18.07
C GLU A 325 1.27 37.03 -19.11
N LYS A 326 1.82 38.24 -18.95
CA LYS A 326 2.92 38.73 -19.80
C LYS A 326 4.25 38.04 -19.54
N LYS A 327 4.59 37.70 -18.29
CA LYS A 327 5.76 36.84 -17.99
C LYS A 327 5.57 35.43 -18.57
N LYS A 328 4.34 34.91 -18.55
CA LYS A 328 3.92 33.68 -19.23
C LYS A 328 4.11 33.81 -20.74
N GLU A 329 3.68 34.89 -21.39
CA GLU A 329 3.99 35.16 -22.80
C GLU A 329 5.48 35.36 -23.08
N THR A 330 6.26 35.85 -22.12
CA THR A 330 7.72 36.04 -22.27
C THR A 330 8.47 34.71 -22.10
N LEU A 331 8.02 33.83 -21.20
CA LEU A 331 8.49 32.44 -21.09
C LEU A 331 8.06 31.62 -22.31
N LEU A 332 6.78 31.65 -22.68
CA LEU A 332 6.22 31.01 -23.88
C LEU A 332 6.84 31.57 -25.16
N GLY A 333 7.10 32.87 -25.22
CA GLY A 333 7.72 33.57 -26.35
C GLY A 333 9.20 33.23 -26.52
N LYS A 334 9.92 32.98 -25.41
CA LYS A 334 11.28 32.40 -25.46
C LYS A 334 11.29 30.93 -25.92
N MET A 335 10.17 30.22 -25.79
CA MET A 335 10.04 28.80 -26.17
C MET A 335 9.49 28.59 -27.59
N ARG A 336 8.78 29.59 -28.17
CA ARG A 336 8.37 29.57 -29.59
C ARG A 336 9.56 29.63 -30.57
N HIS A 337 10.77 29.93 -30.12
CA HIS A 337 11.98 29.93 -30.94
C HIS A 337 12.72 28.58 -31.01
N LEU A 338 12.22 27.51 -30.37
CA LEU A 338 12.89 26.20 -30.35
C LEU A 338 12.25 25.13 -31.26
N PHE A 339 11.22 25.45 -32.03
CA PHE A 339 10.68 24.54 -33.05
C PHE A 339 10.25 25.33 -34.30
N HIS A 340 11.19 25.46 -35.23
CA HIS A 340 10.89 25.48 -36.65
C HIS A 340 10.90 24.04 -37.18
#